data_AF-B1ZEV9-F1
#
_entry.id   AF-B1ZEV9-F1
#
_cell.length_a   1.000
_cell.length_b   1.000
_cell.length_c   1.000
_cell.angle_alpha   90.00
_cell.angle_beta   90.00
_cell.angle_gamma   90.00
#
_symmetry.space_group_name_H-M   'P 1'
#
loop_
_entity.id
_entity.type
_entity.pdbx_description
1 polymer ?
#
loop_
_entity_poly.entity_id
_entity_poly.type
_entity_poly.pdbx_seq_one_letter_code
_entity_poly.pdbx_strand_id
1 'polypeptide(L)'
;MSGLEAKIAAIRDPDLLAELEAARGGFLFAPIVEHLLFRQRERDAARAQEGAQAEAREAMGRDRRRRDAVREVIENEPTGPENLQHLHSVLALCGLPYRDPGDARDFVREYGRNSLSLSAGRLKNPVTGEMELQGLPYGPKARLVLLHLCTEAVRQRSPTIEVADSLSGFMKAMGFAVTGGERGTIGAFKEQLNRLAACSMQLGLWDGEGQASTLNVPPFRQLELWRRGEDGLVWQRTVSFHQDFYDSLIRHALPVDIRAARAFSGSARKLDLLFWTGYRLRALQRPLRLTWDNLHRQFGAENASLRSFRQAFKADLAGLLEVFPRLRIDLDEGGMLLHPADPGSLLVPPKAARPARAAARA
;
A
#
# COMPACT_ATOMS: atom_id res chain seq x y z
N MET A 1 27.90 -54.29 3.33
CA MET A 1 27.83 -53.28 2.25
C MET A 1 29.08 -52.44 2.33
N SER A 2 29.84 -52.35 1.25
CA SER A 2 31.04 -51.51 1.21
C SER A 2 30.64 -50.04 1.41
N GLY A 3 31.55 -49.22 1.96
CA GLY A 3 31.29 -47.78 2.14
C GLY A 3 30.98 -47.05 0.83
N LEU A 4 31.37 -47.62 -0.32
CA LEU A 4 31.09 -47.08 -1.65
C LEU A 4 29.67 -47.42 -2.14
N GLU A 5 29.19 -48.64 -1.89
CA GLU A 5 27.82 -49.07 -2.24
C GLU A 5 26.77 -48.21 -1.53
N ALA A 6 26.99 -47.91 -0.24
CA ALA A 6 26.09 -47.05 0.53
C ALA A 6 26.04 -45.62 -0.01
N LYS A 7 27.16 -45.10 -0.53
CA LYS A 7 27.25 -43.76 -1.14
C LYS A 7 26.54 -43.71 -2.48
N ILE A 8 26.69 -44.75 -3.29
CA ILE A 8 25.97 -44.91 -4.57
C ILE A 8 24.46 -44.96 -4.33
N ALA A 9 23.99 -45.76 -3.36
CA ALA A 9 22.57 -45.88 -3.04
C ALA A 9 21.92 -44.56 -2.55
N ALA A 10 22.73 -43.61 -2.07
CA ALA A 10 22.26 -42.31 -1.61
C ALA A 10 22.09 -41.28 -2.76
N ILE A 11 22.64 -41.54 -3.95
CA ILE A 11 22.44 -40.71 -5.16
C ILE A 11 21.12 -41.12 -5.80
N ARG A 12 20.21 -40.16 -6.02
CA ARG A 12 18.83 -40.43 -6.45
C ARG A 12 18.37 -39.57 -7.62
N ASP A 13 18.96 -38.41 -7.82
CA ASP A 13 18.58 -37.50 -8.90
C ASP A 13 18.95 -38.12 -10.27
N PRO A 14 18.03 -38.11 -11.26
CA PRO A 14 18.22 -38.82 -12.54
C PRO A 14 19.47 -38.39 -13.34
N ASP A 15 19.82 -37.10 -13.29
CA ASP A 15 21.02 -36.56 -13.94
C ASP A 15 22.30 -37.04 -13.25
N LEU A 16 22.33 -37.04 -11.91
CA LEU A 16 23.46 -37.55 -11.13
C LEU A 16 23.63 -39.06 -11.29
N LEU A 17 22.55 -39.81 -11.43
CA LEU A 17 22.58 -41.23 -11.74
C LEU A 17 23.15 -41.52 -13.15
N ALA A 18 22.84 -40.67 -14.14
CA ALA A 18 23.43 -40.79 -15.47
C ALA A 18 24.94 -40.47 -15.46
N GLU A 19 25.37 -39.43 -14.73
CA GLU A 19 26.79 -39.13 -14.51
C GLU A 19 27.52 -40.27 -13.77
N LEU A 20 26.86 -40.89 -12.80
CA LEU A 20 27.39 -42.03 -12.06
C LEU A 20 27.63 -43.25 -12.97
N GLU A 21 26.66 -43.60 -13.82
CA GLU A 21 26.80 -44.73 -14.75
C GLU A 21 27.88 -44.46 -15.81
N ALA A 22 28.00 -43.20 -16.29
CA ALA A 22 29.05 -42.81 -17.24
C ALA A 22 30.46 -42.93 -16.65
N ALA A 23 30.62 -42.75 -15.34
CA ALA A 23 31.91 -42.84 -14.64
C ALA A 23 32.30 -44.29 -14.24
N ARG A 24 31.39 -45.25 -14.42
CA ARG A 24 31.51 -46.61 -13.87
C ARG A 24 32.70 -47.36 -14.50
N GLY A 25 33.52 -47.96 -13.64
CA GLY A 25 34.73 -48.69 -14.07
C GLY A 25 35.96 -47.80 -14.34
N GLY A 26 35.84 -46.47 -14.23
CA GLY A 26 36.97 -45.55 -14.36
C GLY A 26 37.85 -45.45 -13.11
N PHE A 27 39.12 -45.06 -13.27
CA PHE A 27 40.07 -44.93 -12.15
C PHE A 27 39.68 -43.84 -11.13
N LEU A 28 38.87 -42.85 -11.54
CA LEU A 28 38.33 -41.78 -10.69
C LEU A 28 36.93 -42.08 -10.14
N PHE A 29 36.43 -43.30 -10.29
CA PHE A 29 35.05 -43.63 -9.94
C PHE A 29 34.70 -43.29 -8.49
N ALA A 30 35.55 -43.65 -7.52
CA ALA A 30 35.30 -43.37 -6.11
C ALA A 30 35.29 -41.85 -5.79
N PRO A 31 36.25 -41.02 -6.24
CA PRO A 31 36.16 -39.56 -6.16
C PRO A 31 34.92 -38.96 -6.82
N ILE A 32 34.49 -39.48 -7.98
CA ILE A 32 33.30 -39.00 -8.68
C ILE A 32 32.04 -39.31 -7.87
N VAL A 33 31.93 -40.50 -7.27
CA VAL A 33 30.82 -40.86 -6.37
C VAL A 33 30.73 -39.89 -5.19
N GLU A 34 31.84 -39.49 -4.59
CA GLU A 34 31.86 -38.51 -3.50
C GLU A 34 31.35 -37.13 -3.94
N HIS A 35 31.79 -36.68 -5.12
CA HIS A 35 31.35 -35.40 -5.68
C HIS A 35 29.85 -35.41 -6.01
N LEU A 36 29.35 -36.48 -6.62
CA LEU A 36 27.93 -36.63 -6.94
C LEU A 36 27.07 -36.73 -5.67
N LEU A 37 27.54 -37.44 -4.65
CA LEU A 37 26.86 -37.51 -3.35
C LEU A 37 26.83 -36.14 -2.66
N PHE A 38 27.91 -35.36 -2.75
CA PHE A 38 27.93 -33.99 -2.24
C PHE A 38 26.86 -33.13 -2.94
N ARG A 39 26.81 -33.15 -4.28
CA ARG A 39 25.77 -32.43 -5.07
C ARG A 39 24.35 -32.89 -4.73
N GLN A 40 24.12 -34.20 -4.56
CA GLN A 40 22.83 -34.74 -4.13
C GLN A 40 22.43 -34.19 -2.75
N ARG A 41 23.35 -34.18 -1.78
CA ARG A 41 23.09 -33.67 -0.43
C ARG A 41 22.78 -32.18 -0.42
N GLU A 42 23.48 -31.39 -1.23
CA GLU A 42 23.17 -29.97 -1.39
C GLU A 42 21.76 -29.75 -1.94
N ARG A 43 21.37 -30.51 -2.97
CA ARG A 43 20.01 -30.45 -3.54
C ARG A 43 18.94 -30.94 -2.57
N ASP A 44 19.21 -32.01 -1.83
CA ASP A 44 18.29 -32.52 -0.81
C ASP A 44 18.10 -31.49 0.32
N ALA A 45 19.19 -30.85 0.77
CA ALA A 45 19.14 -29.79 1.77
C ALA A 45 18.37 -28.57 1.26
N ALA A 46 18.58 -28.16 0.01
CA ALA A 46 17.82 -27.08 -0.62
C ALA A 46 16.32 -27.40 -0.70
N ARG A 47 15.95 -28.59 -1.20
CA ARG A 47 14.55 -29.06 -1.26
C ARG A 47 13.91 -29.17 0.13
N ALA A 48 14.66 -29.63 1.13
CA ALA A 48 14.17 -29.70 2.50
C ALA A 48 13.94 -28.30 3.09
N GLN A 49 14.83 -27.34 2.79
CA GLN A 49 14.68 -25.95 3.20
C GLN A 49 13.48 -25.27 2.50
N GLU A 50 13.31 -25.50 1.20
CA GLU A 50 12.14 -25.03 0.43
C GLU A 50 10.83 -25.63 0.96
N GLY A 51 10.82 -26.94 1.23
CA GLY A 51 9.68 -27.65 1.83
C GLY A 51 9.32 -27.09 3.20
N ALA A 52 10.30 -26.91 4.09
CA ALA A 52 10.09 -26.32 5.41
C ALA A 52 9.59 -24.87 5.34
N GLN A 53 10.07 -24.07 4.36
CA GLN A 53 9.58 -22.72 4.13
C GLN A 53 8.13 -22.71 3.62
N ALA A 54 7.78 -23.63 2.72
CA ALA A 54 6.42 -23.78 2.21
C ALA A 54 5.45 -24.18 3.35
N GLU A 55 5.81 -25.18 4.15
CA GLU A 55 5.03 -25.60 5.33
C GLU A 55 4.86 -24.44 6.34
N ALA A 56 5.94 -23.69 6.61
CA ALA A 56 5.88 -22.53 7.48
C ALA A 56 4.93 -21.45 6.92
N ARG A 57 4.94 -21.20 5.60
CA ARG A 57 4.03 -20.25 4.92
C ARG A 57 2.57 -20.73 4.97
N GLU A 58 2.32 -22.03 4.86
CA GLU A 58 0.99 -22.61 4.99
C GLU A 58 0.45 -22.52 6.42
N ALA A 59 1.31 -22.66 7.43
CA ALA A 59 0.93 -22.46 8.82
C ALA A 59 0.59 -20.98 9.16
N MET A 60 1.02 -20.01 8.35
CA MET A 60 0.70 -18.60 8.58
C MET A 60 -0.78 -18.31 8.34
N GLY A 61 -1.35 -17.44 9.19
CA GLY A 61 -2.65 -16.84 8.93
C GLY A 61 -2.68 -16.06 7.62
N ARG A 62 -3.85 -16.03 6.96
CA ARG A 62 -4.06 -15.47 5.61
C ARG A 62 -3.40 -14.09 5.40
N ASP A 63 -3.58 -13.17 6.34
CA ASP A 63 -3.06 -11.81 6.24
C ASP A 63 -1.53 -11.75 6.35
N ARG A 64 -0.93 -12.61 7.16
CA ARG A 64 0.53 -12.71 7.31
C ARG A 64 1.14 -13.33 6.07
N ARG A 65 0.54 -14.41 5.55
CA ARG A 65 0.94 -15.03 4.27
C ARG A 65 0.90 -14.03 3.11
N ARG A 66 -0.14 -13.19 3.03
CA ARG A 66 -0.22 -12.10 2.03
C ARG A 66 0.95 -11.12 2.16
N ARG A 67 1.30 -10.72 3.37
CA ARG A 67 2.43 -9.80 3.61
C ARG A 67 3.77 -10.46 3.31
N ASP A 68 3.93 -11.74 3.63
CA ASP A 68 5.11 -12.55 3.32
C ASP A 68 5.36 -12.62 1.81
N ALA A 69 4.33 -12.94 1.03
CA ALA A 69 4.40 -12.96 -0.43
C ALA A 69 4.74 -11.57 -1.01
N VAL A 70 4.17 -10.50 -0.45
CA VAL A 70 4.50 -9.14 -0.90
C VAL A 70 5.93 -8.75 -0.52
N ARG A 71 6.42 -9.14 0.67
CA ARG A 71 7.81 -8.90 1.08
C ARG A 71 8.77 -9.53 0.07
N GLU A 72 8.56 -10.80 -0.25
CA GLU A 72 9.39 -11.54 -1.20
C GLU A 72 9.45 -10.84 -2.57
N VAL A 73 8.31 -10.35 -3.07
CA VAL A 73 8.28 -9.58 -4.31
C VAL A 73 9.05 -8.26 -4.17
N ILE A 74 8.84 -7.50 -3.10
CA ILE A 74 9.50 -6.19 -2.90
C ILE A 74 11.03 -6.36 -2.73
N GLU A 75 11.49 -7.42 -2.08
CA GLU A 75 12.92 -7.66 -1.85
C GLU A 75 13.66 -8.12 -3.10
N ASN A 76 12.98 -8.82 -4.01
CA ASN A 76 13.58 -9.37 -5.23
C ASN A 76 13.35 -8.50 -6.48
N GLU A 77 12.29 -7.68 -6.49
CA GLU A 77 11.94 -6.81 -7.62
C GLU A 77 12.02 -5.33 -7.23
N PRO A 78 12.93 -4.55 -7.85
CA PRO A 78 13.06 -3.13 -7.55
C PRO A 78 11.77 -2.38 -7.89
N THR A 79 11.52 -1.28 -7.19
CA THR A 79 10.34 -0.46 -7.43
C THR A 79 10.51 0.33 -8.73
N GLY A 80 9.75 -0.02 -9.76
CA GLY A 80 9.67 0.72 -11.03
C GLY A 80 8.43 1.62 -11.14
N PRO A 81 8.37 2.51 -12.15
CA PRO A 81 7.24 3.43 -12.39
C PRO A 81 5.87 2.75 -12.51
N GLU A 82 5.83 1.52 -13.01
CA GLU A 82 4.63 0.69 -13.14
C GLU A 82 4.01 0.33 -11.78
N ASN A 83 4.86 0.18 -10.77
CA ASN A 83 4.49 -0.16 -9.40
C ASN A 83 4.21 1.08 -8.54
N LEU A 84 4.57 2.28 -9.02
CA LEU A 84 4.32 3.53 -8.32
C LEU A 84 2.91 4.04 -8.57
N GLN A 85 2.18 4.21 -7.47
CA GLN A 85 0.96 4.99 -7.37
C GLN A 85 1.23 6.32 -6.68
N HIS A 86 0.34 7.29 -6.83
CA HIS A 86 0.49 8.63 -6.30
C HIS A 86 -0.72 9.02 -5.45
N LEU A 87 -0.47 9.57 -4.27
CA LEU A 87 -1.49 10.13 -3.39
C LEU A 87 -1.17 11.59 -3.07
N HIS A 88 -2.17 12.45 -2.90
CA HIS A 88 -1.93 13.80 -2.39
C HIS A 88 -1.34 13.74 -0.97
N SER A 89 -0.27 14.48 -0.67
CA SER A 89 0.41 14.38 0.64
C SER A 89 -0.49 14.69 1.84
N VAL A 90 -1.45 15.61 1.72
CA VAL A 90 -2.44 15.88 2.78
C VAL A 90 -3.30 14.64 3.09
N LEU A 91 -3.68 13.87 2.06
CA LEU A 91 -4.41 12.61 2.24
C LEU A 91 -3.54 11.53 2.91
N ALA A 92 -2.23 11.52 2.64
CA ALA A 92 -1.29 10.64 3.32
C ALA A 92 -1.09 11.00 4.81
N LEU A 93 -1.18 12.28 5.15
CA LEU A 93 -0.88 12.80 6.49
C LEU A 93 -2.10 12.89 7.39
N CYS A 94 -3.23 13.35 6.88
CA CYS A 94 -4.46 13.42 7.65
C CYS A 94 -5.21 12.09 7.52
N GLY A 95 -5.54 11.68 6.30
CA GLY A 95 -6.29 10.44 6.06
C GLY A 95 -7.77 10.55 6.44
N LEU A 96 -8.58 9.65 5.87
CA LEU A 96 -10.03 9.60 6.08
C LEU A 96 -10.39 9.02 7.48
N PRO A 97 -11.67 8.98 7.89
CA PRO A 97 -12.11 8.12 9.00
C PRO A 97 -11.69 6.65 8.81
N TYR A 98 -11.36 5.91 9.88
CA TYR A 98 -10.99 4.50 9.74
C TYR A 98 -12.24 3.60 9.68
N ARG A 99 -13.29 3.96 10.42
CA ARG A 99 -14.60 3.29 10.44
C ARG A 99 -15.70 4.20 9.91
N ASP A 100 -16.89 3.63 9.73
CA ASP A 100 -18.06 4.41 9.36
C ASP A 100 -18.37 5.40 10.48
N PRO A 101 -18.36 6.72 10.22
CA PRO A 101 -18.68 7.71 11.23
C PRO A 101 -20.20 7.85 11.47
N GLY A 102 -21.03 7.00 10.84
CA GLY A 102 -22.48 6.98 11.05
C GLY A 102 -23.14 8.25 10.50
N ASP A 103 -23.92 8.93 11.34
CA ASP A 103 -24.69 10.11 10.95
C ASP A 103 -23.85 11.40 10.86
N ALA A 104 -22.56 11.34 11.20
CA ALA A 104 -21.68 12.50 11.12
C ALA A 104 -21.66 13.06 9.69
N ARG A 105 -21.90 14.38 9.59
CA ARG A 105 -21.91 15.11 8.32
C ARG A 105 -20.57 15.73 7.99
N ASP A 106 -19.79 16.06 9.00
CA ASP A 106 -18.50 16.72 8.87
C ASP A 106 -17.42 15.92 9.60
N PHE A 107 -16.22 15.93 9.04
CA PHE A 107 -15.05 15.33 9.65
C PHE A 107 -13.83 16.20 9.37
N VAL A 108 -13.10 16.54 10.43
CA VAL A 108 -11.86 17.30 10.32
C VAL A 108 -10.73 16.49 10.93
N ARG A 109 -9.58 16.49 10.25
CA ARG A 109 -8.34 15.96 10.81
C ARG A 109 -7.18 16.88 10.46
N GLU A 110 -6.35 17.13 11.47
CA GLU A 110 -5.22 18.02 11.37
C GLU A 110 -3.90 17.29 11.60
N TYR A 111 -2.88 17.73 10.91
CA TYR A 111 -1.52 17.26 11.08
C TYR A 111 -0.51 18.38 10.85
N GLY A 112 -0.01 18.93 11.95
CA GLY A 112 0.91 20.06 11.93
C GLY A 112 0.30 21.24 11.21
N ARG A 113 0.82 21.55 10.02
CA ARG A 113 0.36 22.66 9.18
C ARG A 113 -0.63 22.24 8.08
N ASN A 114 -1.08 20.99 8.09
CA ASN A 114 -1.99 20.45 7.10
C ASN A 114 -3.33 20.12 7.77
N SER A 115 -4.42 20.33 7.07
CA SER A 115 -5.74 19.88 7.50
C SER A 115 -6.54 19.28 6.36
N LEU A 116 -7.39 18.33 6.72
CA LEU A 116 -8.39 17.73 5.84
C LEU A 116 -9.75 17.93 6.48
N SER A 117 -10.63 18.67 5.80
CA SER A 117 -12.04 18.75 6.14
C SER A 117 -12.85 17.99 5.10
N LEU A 118 -13.83 17.20 5.56
CA LEU A 118 -14.76 16.47 4.73
C LEU A 118 -16.18 16.86 5.13
N SER A 119 -17.01 17.16 4.13
CA SER A 119 -18.45 17.34 4.33
C SER A 119 -19.19 16.35 3.44
N ALA A 120 -20.09 15.58 4.03
CA ALA A 120 -20.92 14.64 3.31
C ALA A 120 -21.94 15.38 2.44
N GLY A 121 -22.19 14.86 1.23
CA GLY A 121 -23.11 15.47 0.27
C GLY A 121 -24.29 14.58 -0.10
N ARG A 122 -24.83 14.84 -1.29
CA ARG A 122 -25.97 14.12 -1.88
C ARG A 122 -25.64 13.74 -3.31
N LEU A 123 -26.22 12.64 -3.79
CA LEU A 123 -26.18 12.25 -5.19
C LEU A 123 -27.58 12.12 -5.74
N LYS A 124 -27.76 12.44 -7.01
CA LYS A 124 -29.01 12.17 -7.71
C LYS A 124 -29.06 10.68 -8.05
N ASN A 125 -30.07 9.97 -7.57
CA ASN A 125 -30.28 8.57 -7.92
C ASN A 125 -30.71 8.50 -9.40
N PRO A 126 -29.97 7.80 -10.27
CA PRO A 126 -30.28 7.70 -11.70
C PRO A 126 -31.54 6.89 -12.04
N VAL A 127 -32.07 6.12 -11.08
CA VAL A 127 -33.29 5.31 -11.21
C VAL A 127 -34.51 6.08 -10.72
N THR A 128 -34.47 6.62 -9.49
CA THR A 128 -35.61 7.32 -8.87
C THR A 128 -35.66 8.81 -9.20
N GLY A 129 -34.51 9.40 -9.59
CA GLY A 129 -34.37 10.83 -9.84
C GLY A 129 -34.21 11.69 -8.57
N GLU A 130 -34.31 11.09 -7.39
CA GLU A 130 -34.27 11.79 -6.10
C GLU A 130 -32.85 12.12 -5.63
N MET A 131 -32.72 13.15 -4.78
CA MET A 131 -31.44 13.51 -4.17
C MET A 131 -31.20 12.71 -2.89
N GLU A 132 -30.42 11.63 -3.00
CA GLU A 132 -30.08 10.73 -1.90
C GLU A 132 -28.89 11.23 -1.10
N LEU A 133 -29.04 11.24 0.22
CA LEU A 133 -27.99 11.58 1.15
C LEU A 133 -26.92 10.48 1.16
N GLN A 134 -25.65 10.88 1.05
CA GLN A 134 -24.53 9.96 1.23
C GLN A 134 -23.81 10.27 2.54
N GLY A 135 -23.19 9.26 3.15
CA GLY A 135 -22.33 9.41 4.32
C GLY A 135 -20.91 9.87 3.96
N LEU A 136 -20.07 10.09 4.97
CA LEU A 136 -18.66 10.40 4.77
C LEU A 136 -17.87 9.17 4.28
N PRO A 137 -16.90 9.33 3.35
CA PRO A 137 -16.06 8.24 2.89
C PRO A 137 -15.11 7.78 4.00
N TYR A 138 -14.89 6.48 4.12
CA TYR A 138 -14.08 5.91 5.22
C TYR A 138 -13.37 4.61 4.83
N GLY A 139 -12.53 4.14 5.74
CA GLY A 139 -11.94 2.81 5.67
C GLY A 139 -10.90 2.64 4.56
N PRO A 140 -10.46 1.40 4.33
CA PRO A 140 -9.36 1.13 3.39
C PRO A 140 -9.79 1.27 1.93
N LYS A 141 -11.06 0.99 1.60
CA LYS A 141 -11.55 1.05 0.22
C LYS A 141 -11.49 2.47 -0.35
N ALA A 142 -12.02 3.46 0.37
CA ALA A 142 -12.00 4.85 -0.07
C ALA A 142 -10.57 5.38 -0.26
N ARG A 143 -9.63 4.97 0.60
CA ARG A 143 -8.20 5.33 0.48
C ARG A 143 -7.56 4.77 -0.78
N LEU A 144 -7.80 3.49 -1.07
CA LEU A 144 -7.25 2.84 -2.26
C LEU A 144 -7.87 3.39 -3.55
N VAL A 145 -9.15 3.77 -3.52
CA VAL A 145 -9.80 4.51 -4.61
C VAL A 145 -9.10 5.85 -4.84
N LEU A 146 -8.91 6.66 -3.79
CA LEU A 146 -8.22 7.95 -3.90
C LEU A 146 -6.78 7.79 -4.41
N LEU A 147 -6.04 6.81 -3.89
CA LEU A 147 -4.68 6.50 -4.35
C LEU A 147 -4.68 6.19 -5.86
N HIS A 148 -5.60 5.36 -6.33
CA HIS A 148 -5.66 4.98 -7.73
C HIS A 148 -6.13 6.13 -8.63
N LEU A 149 -7.18 6.87 -8.25
CA LEU A 149 -7.65 8.03 -9.01
C LEU A 149 -6.59 9.14 -9.11
N CYS A 150 -5.89 9.44 -8.00
CA CYS A 150 -4.78 10.38 -8.02
C CYS A 150 -3.63 9.90 -8.91
N THR A 151 -3.37 8.58 -8.94
CA THR A 151 -2.38 7.99 -9.83
C THR A 151 -2.73 8.22 -11.29
N GLU A 152 -3.98 7.95 -11.68
CA GLU A 152 -4.42 8.12 -13.06
C GLU A 152 -4.34 9.59 -13.49
N ALA A 153 -4.68 10.55 -12.62
CA ALA A 153 -4.50 11.97 -12.90
C ALA A 153 -3.04 12.38 -13.14
N VAL A 154 -2.12 11.83 -12.33
CA VAL A 154 -0.68 12.06 -12.51
C VAL A 154 -0.16 11.40 -13.78
N ARG A 155 -0.58 10.16 -14.07
CA ARG A 155 -0.14 9.38 -15.24
C ARG A 155 -0.63 9.99 -16.56
N GLN A 156 -1.91 10.33 -16.62
CA GLN A 156 -2.54 10.91 -17.81
C GLN A 156 -2.25 12.41 -17.94
N ARG A 157 -1.70 13.04 -16.91
CA ARG A 157 -1.42 14.48 -16.83
C ARG A 157 -2.66 15.31 -17.20
N SER A 158 -3.80 14.91 -16.65
CA SER A 158 -5.08 15.52 -16.94
C SER A 158 -5.96 15.60 -15.68
N PRO A 159 -6.68 16.72 -15.46
CA PRO A 159 -7.72 16.80 -14.43
C PRO A 159 -8.96 15.96 -14.79
N THR A 160 -9.11 15.55 -16.05
CA THR A 160 -10.17 14.63 -16.50
C THR A 160 -9.51 13.34 -16.97
N ILE A 161 -9.79 12.24 -16.28
CA ILE A 161 -9.11 10.97 -16.46
C ILE A 161 -10.05 9.87 -16.92
N GLU A 162 -9.53 8.94 -17.70
CA GLU A 162 -10.18 7.66 -17.99
C GLU A 162 -9.74 6.61 -16.97
N VAL A 163 -10.65 5.84 -16.37
CA VAL A 163 -10.32 4.88 -15.30
C VAL A 163 -10.22 3.44 -15.78
N ALA A 164 -11.34 2.75 -15.91
CA ALA A 164 -11.39 1.36 -16.36
C ALA A 164 -12.70 1.11 -17.09
N ASP A 165 -12.71 0.09 -17.94
CA ASP A 165 -13.85 -0.24 -18.81
C ASP A 165 -15.02 -0.84 -18.04
N SER A 166 -14.75 -1.30 -16.81
CA SER A 166 -15.76 -1.81 -15.89
C SER A 166 -15.35 -1.57 -14.44
N LEU A 167 -16.34 -1.54 -13.56
CA LEU A 167 -16.14 -1.53 -12.11
C LEU A 167 -15.27 -2.71 -11.65
N SER A 168 -15.48 -3.90 -12.20
CA SER A 168 -14.70 -5.09 -11.88
C SER A 168 -13.23 -4.94 -12.27
N GLY A 169 -12.96 -4.33 -13.43
CA GLY A 169 -11.60 -3.98 -13.86
C GLY A 169 -10.96 -2.97 -12.92
N PHE A 170 -11.71 -1.93 -12.54
CA PHE A 170 -11.28 -0.92 -11.58
C PHE A 170 -10.92 -1.53 -10.22
N MET A 171 -11.78 -2.37 -9.66
CA MET A 171 -11.54 -3.08 -8.40
C MET A 171 -10.29 -3.98 -8.46
N LYS A 172 -10.10 -4.71 -9.56
CA LYS A 172 -8.91 -5.55 -9.78
C LYS A 172 -7.64 -4.72 -9.85
N ALA A 173 -7.66 -3.55 -10.49
CA ALA A 173 -6.51 -2.65 -10.57
C ALA A 173 -6.02 -2.21 -9.17
N MET A 174 -6.94 -2.04 -8.23
CA MET A 174 -6.63 -1.75 -6.81
C MET A 174 -6.29 -3.00 -5.97
N GLY A 175 -6.35 -4.19 -6.54
CA GLY A 175 -6.09 -5.46 -5.85
C GLY A 175 -7.23 -5.93 -4.94
N PHE A 176 -8.47 -5.49 -5.19
CA PHE A 176 -9.64 -6.05 -4.54
C PHE A 176 -10.08 -7.34 -5.24
N ALA A 177 -10.46 -8.34 -4.44
CA ALA A 177 -11.25 -9.45 -4.96
C ALA A 177 -12.59 -8.90 -5.48
N VAL A 178 -13.09 -9.46 -6.58
CA VAL A 178 -14.38 -9.08 -7.16
C VAL A 178 -15.36 -10.19 -6.84
N THR A 179 -16.22 -9.94 -5.85
CA THR A 179 -17.22 -10.90 -5.38
C THR A 179 -18.58 -10.24 -5.26
N GLY A 180 -19.60 -10.89 -5.81
CA GLY A 180 -21.01 -10.47 -5.73
C GLY A 180 -21.72 -11.00 -4.49
N GLY A 181 -23.03 -10.75 -4.42
CA GLY A 181 -23.89 -11.14 -3.30
C GLY A 181 -23.89 -10.16 -2.13
N GLU A 182 -24.74 -10.42 -1.14
CA GLU A 182 -24.93 -9.56 0.05
C GLU A 182 -23.64 -9.34 0.85
N ARG A 183 -22.81 -10.39 0.95
CA ARG A 183 -21.48 -10.34 1.60
C ARG A 183 -20.33 -10.07 0.62
N GLY A 184 -20.68 -9.68 -0.61
CA GLY A 184 -19.74 -9.39 -1.68
C GLY A 184 -18.95 -8.10 -1.45
N THR A 185 -17.82 -8.00 -2.13
CA THR A 185 -16.96 -6.81 -2.10
C THR A 185 -17.49 -5.66 -2.95
N ILE A 186 -18.28 -5.97 -3.98
CA ILE A 186 -18.80 -4.99 -4.94
C ILE A 186 -19.70 -3.96 -4.27
N GLY A 187 -20.63 -4.39 -3.41
CA GLY A 187 -21.58 -3.48 -2.74
C GLY A 187 -20.86 -2.44 -1.87
N ALA A 188 -20.01 -2.91 -0.95
CA ALA A 188 -19.24 -2.03 -0.07
C ALA A 188 -18.23 -1.16 -0.84
N PHE A 189 -17.77 -1.59 -2.03
CA PHE A 189 -16.93 -0.76 -2.88
C PHE A 189 -17.74 0.36 -3.55
N LYS A 190 -18.91 0.03 -4.15
CA LYS A 190 -19.84 1.01 -4.73
C LYS A 190 -20.27 2.06 -3.71
N GLU A 191 -20.55 1.63 -2.49
CA GLU A 191 -20.90 2.53 -1.39
C GLU A 191 -19.81 3.58 -1.15
N GLN A 192 -18.56 3.16 -0.96
CA GLN A 192 -17.46 4.09 -0.73
C GLN A 192 -17.19 5.01 -1.91
N LEU A 193 -17.39 4.50 -3.13
CA LEU A 193 -17.26 5.29 -4.33
C LEU A 193 -18.35 6.37 -4.43
N ASN A 194 -19.61 6.05 -4.10
CA ASN A 194 -20.70 7.02 -4.02
C ASN A 194 -20.44 8.07 -2.92
N ARG A 195 -19.98 7.64 -1.73
CA ARG A 195 -19.61 8.56 -0.65
C ARG A 195 -18.50 9.52 -1.09
N LEU A 196 -17.49 9.04 -1.81
CA LEU A 196 -16.44 9.89 -2.40
C LEU A 196 -16.98 10.85 -3.47
N ALA A 197 -17.91 10.39 -4.31
CA ALA A 197 -18.53 11.22 -5.36
C ALA A 197 -19.36 12.38 -4.78
N ALA A 198 -20.03 12.12 -3.66
CA ALA A 198 -20.89 13.08 -2.99
C ALA A 198 -20.13 14.05 -2.08
N CYS A 199 -18.97 13.63 -1.57
CA CYS A 199 -18.25 14.35 -0.52
C CYS A 199 -17.51 15.57 -1.05
N SER A 200 -17.62 16.68 -0.32
CA SER A 200 -16.73 17.83 -0.48
C SER A 200 -15.52 17.67 0.43
N MET A 201 -14.33 17.97 -0.10
CA MET A 201 -13.06 17.88 0.60
C MET A 201 -12.41 19.25 0.58
N GLN A 202 -11.85 19.69 1.70
CA GLN A 202 -11.04 20.90 1.76
C GLN A 202 -9.66 20.52 2.30
N LEU A 203 -8.63 20.94 1.58
CA LEU A 203 -7.24 20.72 1.96
C LEU A 203 -6.64 22.03 2.46
N GLY A 204 -6.38 22.12 3.76
CA GLY A 204 -5.62 23.23 4.33
C GLY A 204 -4.14 22.96 4.23
N LEU A 205 -3.39 23.89 3.65
CA LEU A 205 -1.93 23.91 3.65
C LEU A 205 -1.47 25.24 4.25
N TRP A 206 -0.61 25.17 5.27
CA TRP A 206 0.01 26.37 5.86
C TRP A 206 1.53 26.27 5.77
N ASP A 207 2.17 27.31 5.24
CA ASP A 207 3.62 27.31 5.04
C ASP A 207 4.41 27.73 6.29
N GLY A 208 3.73 28.32 7.29
CA GLY A 208 4.34 28.78 8.53
C GLY A 208 4.99 30.17 8.47
N GLU A 209 4.98 30.83 7.32
CA GLU A 209 5.52 32.17 7.10
C GLU A 209 4.41 33.21 6.84
N GLY A 210 3.17 32.86 7.17
CA GLY A 210 2.01 33.74 7.10
C GLY A 210 1.12 33.54 5.87
N GLN A 211 1.47 32.64 4.95
CA GLN A 211 0.58 32.21 3.87
C GLN A 211 -0.14 30.92 4.24
N ALA A 212 -1.42 31.05 4.60
CA ALA A 212 -2.35 29.93 4.64
C ALA A 212 -3.00 29.81 3.26
N SER A 213 -2.79 28.70 2.57
CA SER A 213 -3.57 28.34 1.39
C SER A 213 -4.58 27.28 1.78
N THR A 214 -5.82 27.70 1.98
CA THR A 214 -6.93 26.77 2.12
C THR A 214 -7.47 26.50 0.73
N LEU A 215 -7.25 25.29 0.23
CA LEU A 215 -7.87 24.82 -1.00
C LEU A 215 -9.29 24.37 -0.66
N ASN A 216 -10.22 25.32 -0.75
CA ASN A 216 -11.65 25.11 -0.51
C ASN A 216 -12.34 24.59 -1.76
N VAL A 217 -12.03 23.37 -2.19
CA VAL A 217 -12.71 22.82 -3.36
C VAL A 217 -12.93 21.33 -3.28
N PRO A 218 -14.16 20.82 -3.53
CA PRO A 218 -14.40 19.39 -3.63
C PRO A 218 -13.34 18.73 -4.52
N PRO A 219 -12.81 17.56 -4.12
CA PRO A 219 -11.66 16.98 -4.80
C PRO A 219 -12.02 16.61 -6.25
N PHE A 220 -13.30 16.32 -6.48
CA PHE A 220 -13.92 16.10 -7.77
C PHE A 220 -14.84 17.28 -8.10
N ARG A 221 -14.67 17.87 -9.28
CA ARG A 221 -15.63 18.83 -9.84
C ARG A 221 -16.91 18.10 -10.27
N GLN A 222 -16.76 16.88 -10.75
CA GLN A 222 -17.84 16.02 -11.21
C GLN A 222 -17.36 14.57 -11.20
N LEU A 223 -18.02 13.71 -10.43
CA LEU A 223 -17.77 12.27 -10.38
C LEU A 223 -19.04 11.54 -10.86
N GLU A 224 -19.28 11.59 -12.17
CA GLU A 224 -20.34 10.78 -12.79
C GLU A 224 -19.82 9.36 -12.95
N LEU A 225 -20.36 8.43 -12.17
CA LEU A 225 -19.92 7.03 -12.17
C LEU A 225 -20.97 6.09 -12.75
N TRP A 226 -22.21 6.55 -12.81
CA TRP A 226 -23.37 5.75 -13.19
C TRP A 226 -24.24 6.53 -14.16
N ARG A 227 -24.55 5.93 -15.30
CA ARG A 227 -25.57 6.41 -16.24
C ARG A 227 -26.64 5.34 -16.38
N ARG A 228 -27.91 5.73 -16.50
CA ARG A 228 -28.97 4.78 -16.85
C ARG A 228 -28.79 4.34 -18.31
N GLY A 229 -28.63 3.03 -18.52
CA GLY A 229 -28.71 2.37 -19.82
C GLY A 229 -29.98 1.54 -19.93
N GLU A 230 -30.17 0.88 -21.08
CA GLU A 230 -31.34 0.04 -21.36
C GLU A 230 -31.44 -1.16 -20.39
N ASP A 231 -30.31 -1.78 -20.03
CA ASP A 231 -30.22 -2.94 -19.13
C ASP A 231 -29.80 -2.60 -17.68
N GLY A 232 -29.92 -1.33 -17.27
CA GLY A 232 -29.58 -0.88 -15.90
C GLY A 232 -28.44 0.12 -15.82
N LEU A 233 -27.73 0.16 -14.69
CA LEU A 233 -26.69 1.18 -14.43
C LEU A 233 -25.37 0.87 -15.15
N VAL A 234 -24.95 1.79 -16.02
CA VAL A 234 -23.72 1.73 -16.81
C VAL A 234 -22.60 2.50 -16.09
N TRP A 235 -21.48 1.81 -15.89
CA TRP A 235 -20.24 2.40 -15.37
C TRP A 235 -19.73 3.50 -16.30
N GLN A 236 -19.47 4.68 -15.75
CA GLN A 236 -18.82 5.77 -16.48
C GLN A 236 -17.30 5.64 -16.36
N ARG A 237 -16.62 5.85 -17.49
CA ARG A 237 -15.17 5.66 -17.61
C ARG A 237 -14.38 6.91 -17.27
N THR A 238 -15.05 8.06 -17.12
CA THR A 238 -14.40 9.36 -16.97
C THR A 238 -14.61 9.94 -15.57
N VAL A 239 -13.54 10.47 -14.96
CA VAL A 239 -13.58 11.17 -13.67
C VAL A 239 -12.95 12.55 -13.82
N SER A 240 -13.63 13.60 -13.34
CA SER A 240 -13.11 14.98 -13.41
C SER A 240 -12.80 15.57 -12.03
N PHE A 241 -11.53 15.85 -11.81
CA PHE A 241 -11.02 16.58 -10.66
C PHE A 241 -11.31 18.07 -10.77
N HIS A 242 -11.40 18.75 -9.63
CA HIS A 242 -11.30 20.20 -9.66
C HIS A 242 -9.88 20.62 -10.05
N GLN A 243 -9.74 21.68 -10.87
CA GLN A 243 -8.45 22.12 -11.38
C GLN A 243 -7.46 22.42 -10.25
N ASP A 244 -7.89 23.17 -9.22
CA ASP A 244 -7.02 23.50 -8.09
C ASP A 244 -6.54 22.25 -7.34
N PHE A 245 -7.41 21.26 -7.13
CA PHE A 245 -7.03 20.01 -6.49
C PHE A 245 -6.02 19.25 -7.36
N TYR A 246 -6.26 19.18 -8.67
CA TYR A 246 -5.34 18.55 -9.63
C TYR A 246 -3.97 19.25 -9.60
N ASP A 247 -3.92 20.57 -9.68
CA ASP A 247 -2.67 21.34 -9.65
C ASP A 247 -1.92 21.12 -8.33
N SER A 248 -2.64 21.07 -7.21
CA SER A 248 -2.08 20.73 -5.91
C SER A 248 -1.54 19.31 -5.87
N LEU A 249 -2.29 18.34 -6.42
CA LEU A 249 -1.87 16.94 -6.53
C LEU A 249 -0.57 16.81 -7.32
N ILE A 250 -0.43 17.48 -8.47
CA ILE A 250 0.80 17.44 -9.27
C ILE A 250 2.00 17.98 -8.47
N ARG A 251 1.81 19.04 -7.66
CA ARG A 251 2.87 19.61 -6.82
C ARG A 251 3.21 18.76 -5.58
N HIS A 252 2.21 18.06 -5.02
CA HIS A 252 2.27 17.40 -3.73
C HIS A 252 2.03 15.88 -3.81
N ALA A 253 2.26 15.28 -4.97
CA ALA A 253 2.15 13.85 -5.17
C ALA A 253 3.20 13.09 -4.32
N LEU A 254 2.70 12.20 -3.48
CA LEU A 254 3.48 11.21 -2.74
C LEU A 254 3.45 9.90 -3.53
N PRO A 255 4.59 9.42 -4.08
CA PRO A 255 4.64 8.09 -4.65
C PRO A 255 4.43 7.02 -3.56
N VAL A 256 3.86 5.88 -3.92
CA VAL A 256 3.60 4.74 -3.02
C VAL A 256 3.73 3.46 -3.85
N ASP A 257 4.45 2.46 -3.34
CA ASP A 257 4.46 1.12 -3.95
C ASP A 257 3.09 0.44 -3.78
N ILE A 258 2.41 0.16 -4.90
CA ILE A 258 1.09 -0.49 -4.91
C ILE A 258 1.11 -1.88 -4.30
N ARG A 259 2.22 -2.61 -4.39
CA ARG A 259 2.37 -3.96 -3.84
C ARG A 259 2.21 -3.89 -2.32
N ALA A 260 2.85 -2.90 -1.70
CA ALA A 260 2.73 -2.63 -0.27
C ALA A 260 1.33 -2.15 0.12
N ALA A 261 0.72 -1.24 -0.64
CA ALA A 261 -0.66 -0.80 -0.39
C ALA A 261 -1.65 -1.99 -0.43
N ARG A 262 -1.48 -2.91 -1.38
CA ARG A 262 -2.28 -4.15 -1.49
C ARG A 262 -2.08 -5.09 -0.29
N ALA A 263 -0.87 -5.15 0.28
CA ALA A 263 -0.59 -5.94 1.49
C ALA A 263 -1.39 -5.46 2.72
N PHE A 264 -1.82 -4.18 2.72
CA PHE A 264 -2.58 -3.55 3.78
C PHE A 264 -4.02 -3.19 3.40
N SER A 265 -4.54 -3.68 2.28
CA SER A 265 -5.88 -3.33 1.76
C SER A 265 -7.06 -3.66 2.69
N GLY A 266 -6.82 -4.45 3.75
CA GLY A 266 -7.80 -4.76 4.78
C GLY A 266 -7.81 -3.83 5.99
N SER A 267 -6.86 -2.90 6.12
CA SER A 267 -6.74 -2.03 7.30
C SER A 267 -6.43 -0.59 6.91
N ALA A 268 -7.38 0.30 7.21
CA ALA A 268 -7.26 1.73 6.98
C ALA A 268 -6.08 2.35 7.75
N ARG A 269 -5.88 1.92 9.00
CA ARG A 269 -4.78 2.43 9.85
C ARG A 269 -3.40 1.96 9.37
N LYS A 270 -3.29 0.73 8.85
CA LYS A 270 -2.02 0.25 8.25
C LYS A 270 -1.69 0.98 6.94
N LEU A 271 -2.70 1.31 6.12
CA LEU A 271 -2.52 2.16 4.94
C LEU A 271 -2.04 3.57 5.31
N ASP A 272 -2.69 4.21 6.29
CA ASP A 272 -2.25 5.54 6.73
C ASP A 272 -0.86 5.48 7.36
N LEU A 273 -0.52 4.42 8.10
CA LEU A 273 0.84 4.20 8.61
C LEU A 273 1.86 4.06 7.47
N LEU A 274 1.54 3.30 6.42
CA LEU A 274 2.38 3.18 5.22
C LEU A 274 2.61 4.54 4.56
N PHE A 275 1.53 5.29 4.29
CA PHE A 275 1.62 6.58 3.60
C PHE A 275 2.36 7.63 4.44
N TRP A 276 2.03 7.73 5.72
CA TRP A 276 2.63 8.66 6.65
C TRP A 276 4.12 8.38 6.86
N THR A 277 4.50 7.10 6.97
CA THR A 277 5.91 6.70 7.11
C THR A 277 6.68 7.02 5.84
N GLY A 278 6.12 6.68 4.67
CA GLY A 278 6.71 6.99 3.37
C GLY A 278 6.92 8.49 3.16
N TYR A 279 5.92 9.30 3.54
CA TYR A 279 6.04 10.76 3.50
C TYR A 279 7.19 11.27 4.37
N ARG A 280 7.27 10.81 5.62
CA ARG A 280 8.31 11.28 6.56
C ARG A 280 9.71 10.89 6.12
N LEU A 281 9.92 9.62 5.76
CA LEU A 281 11.23 9.11 5.39
C LEU A 281 11.85 9.85 4.20
N ARG A 282 11.02 10.35 3.27
CA ARG A 282 11.46 11.10 2.09
C ARG A 282 12.28 12.36 2.42
N ALA A 283 12.06 12.96 3.58
CA ALA A 283 12.71 14.20 4.01
C ALA A 283 13.50 14.05 5.32
N LEU A 284 13.54 12.84 5.89
CA LEU A 284 14.11 12.62 7.21
C LEU A 284 15.63 12.50 7.13
N GLN A 285 16.35 13.51 7.64
CA GLN A 285 17.81 13.55 7.64
C GLN A 285 18.45 13.03 8.93
N ARG A 286 17.69 13.03 10.03
CA ARG A 286 18.16 12.61 11.37
C ARG A 286 17.08 11.78 12.06
N PRO A 287 17.42 10.90 13.00
CA PRO A 287 16.42 10.15 13.75
C PRO A 287 15.36 11.07 14.37
N LEU A 288 14.09 10.69 14.21
CA LEU A 288 12.94 11.44 14.71
C LEU A 288 12.26 10.65 15.83
N ARG A 289 12.29 11.24 17.03
CA ARG A 289 11.54 10.75 18.18
C ARG A 289 10.09 11.23 18.11
N LEU A 290 9.15 10.30 18.27
CA LEU A 290 7.72 10.59 18.37
C LEU A 290 7.18 9.95 19.64
N THR A 291 6.56 10.76 20.48
CA THR A 291 5.98 10.24 21.72
C THR A 291 4.72 9.43 21.44
N TRP A 292 4.33 8.61 22.41
CA TRP A 292 3.03 7.91 22.33
C TRP A 292 1.86 8.88 22.19
N ASP A 293 1.91 10.08 22.78
CA ASP A 293 0.89 11.12 22.60
C ASP A 293 0.87 11.72 21.20
N ASN A 294 2.04 11.85 20.55
CA ASN A 294 2.09 12.28 19.14
C ASN A 294 1.44 11.21 18.24
N LEU A 295 1.77 9.94 18.47
CA LEU A 295 1.23 8.82 17.70
C LEU A 295 -0.26 8.63 17.94
N HIS A 296 -0.72 8.79 19.18
CA HIS A 296 -2.13 8.67 19.54
C HIS A 296 -2.98 9.77 18.92
N ARG A 297 -2.50 11.03 18.92
CA ARG A 297 -3.17 12.11 18.18
C ARG A 297 -3.29 11.81 16.68
N GLN A 298 -2.29 11.16 16.10
CA GLN A 298 -2.27 10.84 14.68
C GLN A 298 -3.14 9.61 14.31
N PHE A 299 -3.01 8.52 15.07
CA PHE A 299 -3.55 7.20 14.70
C PHE A 299 -4.60 6.66 15.68
N GLY A 300 -4.81 7.35 16.80
CA GLY A 300 -5.64 6.91 17.93
C GLY A 300 -7.01 7.57 18.02
N ALA A 301 -7.45 8.30 16.99
CA ALA A 301 -8.72 9.05 16.99
C ALA A 301 -9.95 8.22 17.41
N GLU A 302 -9.97 6.92 17.13
CA GLU A 302 -11.07 6.01 17.46
C GLU A 302 -10.83 5.18 18.73
N ASN A 303 -9.76 5.45 19.47
CA ASN A 303 -9.39 4.69 20.67
C ASN A 303 -9.03 5.62 21.82
N ALA A 304 -9.98 5.82 22.74
CA ALA A 304 -9.79 6.69 23.90
C ALA A 304 -8.65 6.24 24.83
N SER A 305 -8.33 4.94 24.87
CA SER A 305 -7.31 4.40 25.77
C SER A 305 -5.93 4.35 25.10
N LEU A 306 -4.97 5.09 25.68
CA LEU A 306 -3.58 5.08 25.23
C LEU A 306 -2.96 3.68 25.32
N ARG A 307 -3.33 2.88 26.34
CA ARG A 307 -2.80 1.53 26.53
C ARG A 307 -3.20 0.59 25.39
N SER A 308 -4.50 0.51 25.09
CA SER A 308 -4.99 -0.34 23.99
C SER A 308 -4.51 0.19 22.64
N PHE A 309 -4.36 1.52 22.49
CA PHE A 309 -3.75 2.12 21.31
C PHE A 309 -2.31 1.66 21.12
N ARG A 310 -1.47 1.70 22.16
CA ARG A 310 -0.08 1.21 22.09
C ARG A 310 -0.02 -0.24 21.61
N GLN A 311 -0.88 -1.12 22.14
CA GLN A 311 -0.94 -2.52 21.73
C GLN A 311 -1.34 -2.66 20.25
N ALA A 312 -2.38 -1.96 19.81
CA ALA A 312 -2.85 -2.00 18.44
C ALA A 312 -1.83 -1.42 17.46
N PHE A 313 -1.19 -0.30 17.82
CA PHE A 313 -0.16 0.35 17.01
C PHE A 313 1.09 -0.53 16.87
N LYS A 314 1.53 -1.19 17.96
CA LYS A 314 2.64 -2.17 17.92
C LYS A 314 2.34 -3.30 16.93
N ALA A 315 1.12 -3.84 16.94
CA ALA A 315 0.70 -4.89 16.00
C ALA A 315 0.64 -4.40 14.55
N ASP A 316 0.22 -3.16 14.33
CA ASP A 316 0.20 -2.58 12.97
C ASP A 316 1.58 -2.30 12.43
N LEU A 317 2.47 -1.74 13.26
CA LEU A 317 3.85 -1.48 12.90
C LEU A 317 4.60 -2.80 12.66
N ALA A 318 4.37 -3.85 13.45
CA ALA A 318 4.93 -5.17 13.18
C ALA A 318 4.51 -5.66 11.78
N GLY A 319 3.25 -5.46 11.39
CA GLY A 319 2.78 -5.77 10.04
C GLY A 319 3.49 -4.94 8.94
N LEU A 320 3.84 -3.68 9.21
CA LEU A 320 4.63 -2.86 8.28
C LEU A 320 6.06 -3.41 8.13
N LEU A 321 6.71 -3.75 9.25
CA LEU A 321 8.07 -4.28 9.29
C LEU A 321 8.18 -5.69 8.70
N GLU A 322 7.10 -6.48 8.74
CA GLU A 322 7.03 -7.76 8.01
C GLU A 322 7.08 -7.60 6.49
N VAL A 323 6.63 -6.46 5.94
CA VAL A 323 6.73 -6.14 4.50
C VAL A 323 8.04 -5.44 4.18
N PHE A 324 8.58 -4.66 5.12
CA PHE A 324 9.79 -3.87 4.96
C PHE A 324 10.79 -4.14 6.09
N PRO A 325 11.48 -5.30 6.09
CA PRO A 325 12.35 -5.68 7.20
C PRO A 325 13.58 -4.78 7.34
N ARG A 326 13.98 -4.09 6.27
CA ARG A 326 15.11 -3.13 6.27
C ARG A 326 14.74 -1.76 6.84
N LEU A 327 13.45 -1.51 7.07
CA LEU A 327 12.98 -0.24 7.63
C LEU A 327 13.32 -0.18 9.13
N ARG A 328 14.10 0.82 9.51
CA ARG A 328 14.57 0.97 10.90
C ARG A 328 13.62 1.84 11.70
N ILE A 329 12.77 1.19 12.49
CA ILE A 329 11.84 1.82 13.43
C ILE A 329 11.93 1.09 14.77
N ASP A 330 12.33 1.82 15.81
CA ASP A 330 12.40 1.27 17.17
C ASP A 330 11.20 1.75 17.99
N LEU A 331 10.70 0.87 18.88
CA LEU A 331 9.66 1.20 19.86
C LEU A 331 10.19 1.03 21.27
N ASP A 332 9.93 2.02 22.12
CA ASP A 332 10.28 1.99 23.53
C ASP A 332 9.12 2.51 24.41
N GLU A 333 9.35 2.62 25.71
CA GLU A 333 8.34 3.12 26.66
C GLU A 333 7.91 4.57 26.38
N GLY A 334 8.79 5.37 25.78
CA GLY A 334 8.50 6.76 25.47
C GLY A 334 7.91 6.98 24.07
N GLY A 335 7.91 6.00 23.18
CA GLY A 335 7.24 6.08 21.88
C GLY A 335 7.93 5.32 20.77
N MET A 336 8.10 6.01 19.64
CA MET A 336 8.72 5.47 18.42
C MET A 336 9.92 6.34 18.01
N LEU A 337 11.00 5.69 17.60
CA LEU A 337 12.15 6.32 16.98
C LEU A 337 12.22 5.89 15.51
N LEU A 338 11.95 6.84 14.61
CA LEU A 338 12.03 6.65 13.17
C LEU A 338 13.43 7.06 12.69
N HIS A 339 14.17 6.14 12.09
CA HIS A 339 15.50 6.44 11.56
C HIS A 339 15.44 6.84 10.08
N PRO A 340 16.40 7.67 9.61
CA PRO A 340 16.61 7.85 8.17
C PRO A 340 16.79 6.50 7.47
N ALA A 341 16.23 6.39 6.28
CA ALA A 341 16.33 5.21 5.43
C ALA A 341 17.13 5.55 4.17
N ASP A 342 17.91 4.58 3.70
CA ASP A 342 18.60 4.66 2.42
C ASP A 342 17.58 4.67 1.28
N PRO A 343 17.82 5.36 0.14
CA PRO A 343 16.91 5.35 -1.00
C PRO A 343 16.47 3.95 -1.46
N GLY A 344 17.33 2.93 -1.35
CA GLY A 344 17.00 1.54 -1.67
C GLY A 344 16.11 0.84 -0.64
N SER A 345 15.97 1.39 0.58
CA SER A 345 15.03 0.93 1.61
C SER A 345 13.84 1.87 1.81
N LEU A 346 13.75 2.95 1.02
CA LEU A 346 12.61 3.85 1.07
C LEU A 346 11.37 3.20 0.46
N LEU A 347 10.26 3.37 1.17
CA LEU A 347 8.90 3.04 0.71
C LEU A 347 8.50 3.84 -0.55
N VAL A 348 9.21 4.95 -0.79
CA VAL A 348 8.90 6.01 -1.74
C VAL A 348 10.21 6.65 -2.19
N PRO A 349 10.46 6.83 -3.50
CA PRO A 349 11.67 7.50 -3.98
C PRO A 349 11.89 8.87 -3.31
N PRO A 350 13.14 9.24 -2.98
CA PRO A 350 13.44 10.50 -2.33
C PRO A 350 13.01 11.67 -3.22
N LYS A 351 12.74 12.85 -2.63
CA LYS A 351 12.49 14.05 -3.44
C LYS A 351 13.78 14.37 -4.19
N ALA A 352 13.71 14.48 -5.52
CA ALA A 352 14.84 15.02 -6.30
C ALA A 352 15.27 16.35 -5.66
N ALA A 353 16.57 16.48 -5.38
CA ALA A 353 17.11 17.69 -4.79
C ALA A 353 16.70 18.87 -5.68
N ARG A 354 16.10 19.90 -5.09
CA ARG A 354 15.82 21.15 -5.81
C ARG A 354 17.19 21.65 -6.28
N PRO A 355 17.42 21.93 -7.58
CA PRO A 355 18.69 22.50 -8.00
C PRO A 355 18.94 23.75 -7.16
N ALA A 356 20.14 23.85 -6.59
CA ALA A 356 20.52 25.00 -5.79
C ALA A 356 20.17 26.24 -6.61
N ARG A 357 19.33 27.12 -6.05
CA ARG A 357 19.07 28.44 -6.64
C ARG A 357 20.45 29.05 -6.84
N ALA A 358 20.92 29.14 -8.08
CA ALA A 358 22.11 29.90 -8.41
C ALA A 358 21.90 31.27 -7.76
N ALA A 359 22.73 31.61 -6.79
CA ALA A 359 22.69 32.90 -6.15
C ALA A 359 22.83 33.93 -7.28
N ALA A 360 21.74 34.62 -7.59
CA ALA A 360 21.77 35.78 -8.45
C ALA A 360 22.66 36.79 -7.75
N ARG A 361 23.93 36.82 -8.13
CA ARG A 361 24.82 37.94 -7.88
C ARG A 361 24.31 39.06 -8.76
N ALA A 362 23.61 40.01 -8.14
CA ALA A 362 23.51 41.38 -8.62
C ALA A 362 24.68 42.17 -8.03
#